data_AF-A0A2V5RTN6-F1
#
_entry.id   AF-A0A2V5RTN6-F1
#
_cell.length_a   1.000
_cell.length_b   1.000
_cell.length_c   1.000
_cell.angle_alpha   90.00
_cell.angle_beta   90.00
_cell.angle_gamma   90.00
#
_symmetry.space_group_name_H-M   'P 1'
#
loop_
_entity.id
_entity.type
_entity.pdbx_description
1 polymer ?
#
loop_
_entity_poly.entity_id
_entity_poly.type
_entity_poly.pdbx_seq_one_letter_code
_entity_poly.pdbx_strand_id
1 'polypeptide(L)'
;MGGPPHGPPAARSMGPPRGPADQSTRDRWMAMPPEARQNFRRNAERWMRMSPEERDVMRQRENLRRQTIKRETDAALRQSGLSLTPQERAQFESRYIQERRKVEQTLRQQIEAERQKELPALIQQLKKEFQIDQPAKSPGGSPNSKK
;
A
#
# COMPACT_ATOMS: atom_id res chain seq x y z
N MET A 1 -6.02 60.07 -0.83
CA MET A 1 -7.13 59.31 -1.47
C MET A 1 -6.57 58.68 -2.74
N GLY A 2 -6.37 57.38 -2.96
CA GLY A 2 -6.41 56.16 -2.17
C GLY A 2 -5.66 55.12 -3.01
N GLY A 3 -4.71 54.38 -2.42
CA GLY A 3 -3.99 53.31 -3.10
C GLY A 3 -4.86 52.04 -3.20
N PRO A 4 -4.70 51.19 -4.23
CA PRO A 4 -5.41 49.92 -4.30
C PRO A 4 -4.78 48.87 -3.36
N PRO A 5 -5.59 47.96 -2.79
CA PRO A 5 -5.21 47.11 -1.68
C PRO A 5 -4.39 45.88 -2.08
N HIS A 6 -3.56 45.45 -1.14
CA HIS A 6 -2.73 44.26 -1.15
C HIS A 6 -3.51 42.98 -1.50
N GLY A 7 -3.02 42.25 -2.50
CA GLY A 7 -3.38 40.83 -2.69
C GLY A 7 -2.82 39.96 -1.56
N PRO A 8 -3.46 38.82 -1.23
CA PRO A 8 -3.02 37.97 -0.15
C PRO A 8 -1.62 37.38 -0.46
N PRO A 9 -0.72 37.27 0.53
CA PRO A 9 0.58 36.65 0.30
C PRO A 9 0.37 35.19 -0.07
N ALA A 10 0.97 34.78 -1.20
CA ALA A 10 1.04 33.40 -1.65
C ALA A 10 1.49 32.51 -0.47
N ALA A 11 0.63 31.57 -0.10
CA ALA A 11 0.94 30.55 0.90
C ALA A 11 2.25 29.87 0.50
N ARG A 12 3.30 30.12 1.27
CA ARG A 12 4.56 29.38 1.18
C ARG A 12 4.21 27.92 1.44
N SER A 13 4.19 27.14 0.36
CA SER A 13 4.09 25.68 0.41
C SER A 13 5.29 25.17 1.22
N MET A 14 5.08 24.99 2.52
CA MET A 14 5.99 24.29 3.41
C MET A 14 6.00 22.82 2.96
N GLY A 15 6.89 22.51 2.02
CA GLY A 15 7.21 21.13 1.65
C GLY A 15 7.68 20.34 2.88
N PRO A 16 7.60 19.01 2.84
CA PRO A 16 7.97 18.18 3.99
C PRO A 16 9.44 18.41 4.37
N PRO A 17 9.81 18.24 5.65
CA PRO A 17 11.17 18.46 6.11
C PRO A 17 12.15 17.58 5.31
N ARG A 18 13.17 18.22 4.74
CA ARG A 18 14.29 17.55 4.06
C ARG A 18 14.99 16.63 5.06
N GLY A 19 14.92 15.32 4.82
CA GLY A 19 15.86 14.36 5.40
C GLY A 19 17.30 14.61 4.91
N PRO A 20 18.30 13.86 5.40
CA PRO A 20 19.72 14.16 5.17
C PRO A 20 19.99 14.31 3.67
N ALA A 21 20.47 15.49 3.31
CA ALA A 21 20.32 16.08 1.99
C ALA A 21 21.42 15.71 0.98
N ASP A 22 22.22 14.66 1.19
CA ASP A 22 23.51 14.56 0.45
C ASP A 22 23.78 13.24 -0.28
N GLN A 23 22.88 12.25 -0.21
CA GLN A 23 23.05 11.04 -1.02
C GLN A 23 22.38 11.24 -2.37
N SER A 24 23.18 11.14 -3.44
CA SER A 24 22.66 11.16 -4.79
C SER A 24 21.71 9.97 -4.98
N THR A 25 20.73 10.10 -5.87
CA THR A 25 19.84 8.98 -6.22
C THR A 25 20.64 7.75 -6.70
N ARG A 26 21.83 7.98 -7.27
CA ARG A 26 22.77 6.93 -7.66
C ARG A 26 23.34 6.18 -6.46
N ASP A 27 23.72 6.88 -5.39
CA ASP A 27 24.28 6.24 -4.18
C ASP A 27 23.24 5.38 -3.47
N ARG A 28 22.00 5.91 -3.35
CA ARG A 28 20.87 5.14 -2.81
C ARG A 28 20.54 3.91 -3.64
N TRP A 29 20.66 4.02 -4.97
CA TRP A 29 20.47 2.88 -5.87
C TRP A 29 21.54 1.81 -5.67
N MET A 30 22.81 2.20 -5.54
CA MET A 30 23.93 1.28 -5.36
C MET A 30 23.92 0.61 -3.98
N ALA A 31 23.45 1.31 -2.94
CA ALA A 31 23.32 0.78 -1.59
C ALA A 31 22.16 -0.25 -1.44
N MET A 32 21.26 -0.36 -2.42
CA MET A 32 20.16 -1.33 -2.34
C MET A 32 20.64 -2.77 -2.59
N PRO A 33 20.16 -3.75 -1.80
CA PRO A 33 20.34 -5.17 -2.08
C PRO A 33 19.90 -5.52 -3.52
N PRO A 34 20.52 -6.52 -4.17
CA PRO A 34 20.23 -6.85 -5.57
C PRO A 34 18.75 -7.22 -5.79
N GLU A 35 18.14 -7.92 -4.84
CA GLU A 35 16.71 -8.24 -4.89
C GLU A 35 15.82 -6.99 -4.82
N ALA A 36 16.17 -6.03 -3.95
CA ALA A 36 15.45 -4.77 -3.85
C ALA A 36 15.54 -3.96 -5.15
N ARG A 37 16.69 -3.97 -5.82
CA ARG A 37 16.87 -3.35 -7.15
C ARG A 37 15.99 -4.01 -8.20
N GLN A 38 15.88 -5.34 -8.21
CA GLN A 38 14.97 -6.04 -9.12
C GLN A 38 13.50 -5.69 -8.86
N ASN A 39 13.09 -5.69 -7.59
CA ASN A 39 11.73 -5.29 -7.20
C ASN A 39 11.41 -3.87 -7.66
N PHE A 40 12.36 -2.94 -7.50
CA PHE A 40 12.21 -1.58 -7.98
C PHE A 40 12.02 -1.53 -9.50
N ARG A 41 12.84 -2.25 -10.28
CA ARG A 41 12.69 -2.31 -11.75
C ARG A 41 11.32 -2.82 -12.16
N ARG A 42 10.86 -3.94 -11.59
CA ARG A 42 9.52 -4.50 -11.86
C ARG A 42 8.40 -3.50 -11.54
N ASN A 43 8.50 -2.82 -10.40
CA ASN A 43 7.52 -1.81 -10.01
C ASN A 43 7.54 -0.60 -10.95
N ALA A 44 8.72 -0.15 -11.38
CA ALA A 44 8.86 0.94 -12.34
C ALA A 44 8.28 0.59 -13.70
N GLU A 45 8.54 -0.62 -14.20
CA GLU A 45 7.93 -1.12 -15.45
C GLU A 45 6.41 -1.17 -15.34
N ARG A 46 5.88 -1.67 -14.20
CA ARG A 46 4.44 -1.67 -13.94
C ARG A 46 3.87 -0.26 -13.93
N TRP A 47 4.55 0.68 -13.29
CA TRP A 47 4.14 2.09 -13.24
C TRP A 47 4.09 2.73 -14.63
N MET A 48 5.09 2.47 -15.47
CA MET A 48 5.16 2.98 -16.84
C MET A 48 4.01 2.44 -17.71
N ARG A 49 3.55 1.22 -17.44
CA ARG A 49 2.42 0.59 -18.14
C ARG A 49 1.05 1.00 -17.61
N MET A 50 0.96 1.56 -16.41
CA MET A 50 -0.32 2.02 -15.83
C MET A 50 -0.87 3.23 -16.58
N SER A 51 -2.20 3.29 -16.69
CA SER A 51 -2.91 4.48 -17.18
C SER A 51 -2.81 5.65 -16.20
N PRO A 52 -3.09 6.89 -16.63
CA PRO A 52 -3.16 8.04 -15.73
C PRO A 52 -4.12 7.83 -14.56
N GLU A 53 -5.29 7.23 -14.79
CA GLU A 53 -6.32 6.97 -13.78
C GLU A 53 -5.83 5.93 -12.75
N GLU A 54 -5.18 4.85 -13.21
CA GLU A 54 -4.58 3.87 -12.31
C GLU A 54 -3.49 4.49 -11.43
N ARG A 55 -2.68 5.38 -12.01
CA ARG A 55 -1.68 6.15 -11.25
C ARG A 55 -2.33 7.10 -10.25
N ASP A 56 -3.47 7.70 -10.57
CA ASP A 56 -4.23 8.55 -9.64
C ASP A 56 -4.75 7.77 -8.44
N VAL A 57 -5.33 6.59 -8.66
CA VAL A 57 -5.78 5.71 -7.56
C VAL A 57 -4.60 5.31 -6.67
N MET A 58 -3.45 4.98 -7.27
CA MET A 58 -2.24 4.67 -6.50
C MET A 58 -1.73 5.87 -5.69
N ARG A 59 -1.74 7.08 -6.28
CA ARG A 59 -1.37 8.31 -5.59
C ARG A 59 -2.31 8.63 -4.43
N GLN A 60 -3.62 8.51 -4.63
CA GLN A 60 -4.61 8.70 -3.58
C GLN A 60 -4.41 7.72 -2.42
N ARG A 61 -4.16 6.45 -2.74
CA ARG A 61 -3.85 5.42 -1.73
C ARG A 61 -2.59 5.74 -0.94
N GLU A 62 -1.53 6.18 -1.62
CA GLU A 62 -0.29 6.58 -0.96
C GLU A 62 -0.48 7.83 -0.09
N ASN A 63 -1.28 8.81 -0.54
CA ASN A 63 -1.62 9.99 0.24
C ASN A 63 -2.37 9.62 1.53
N LEU A 64 -3.36 8.73 1.43
CA LEU A 64 -4.09 8.24 2.60
C LEU A 64 -3.15 7.51 3.56
N ARG A 65 -2.27 6.63 3.04
CA ARG A 65 -1.26 5.93 3.85
C ARG A 65 -0.36 6.92 4.61
N ARG A 66 0.11 7.98 3.94
CA ARG A 66 0.94 9.02 4.58
C ARG A 66 0.21 9.76 5.69
N GLN A 67 -1.05 10.12 5.45
CA GLN A 67 -1.87 10.79 6.46
C GLN A 67 -2.11 9.90 7.69
N THR A 68 -2.41 8.62 7.47
CA THR A 68 -2.59 7.65 8.56
C THR A 68 -1.32 7.52 9.39
N ILE A 69 -0.17 7.27 8.74
CA ILE A 69 1.12 7.17 9.43
C ILE A 69 1.40 8.41 10.26
N LYS A 70 1.18 9.61 9.70
CA LYS A 70 1.40 10.86 10.44
C LYS A 70 0.55 10.93 11.71
N ARG A 71 -0.75 10.63 11.61
CA ARG A 71 -1.67 10.63 12.76
C ARG A 71 -1.26 9.61 13.82
N GLU A 72 -0.86 8.42 13.39
CA GLU A 72 -0.38 7.36 14.28
C GLU A 72 0.91 7.76 15.00
N THR A 73 1.87 8.36 14.28
CA THR A 73 3.11 8.84 14.88
C THR A 73 2.88 9.99 15.87
N ASP A 74 2.01 10.94 15.53
CA ASP A 74 1.61 12.02 16.43
C ASP A 74 0.89 11.50 17.69
N ALA A 75 0.09 10.43 17.55
CA ALA A 75 -0.53 9.76 18.68
C ALA A 75 0.52 9.06 19.56
N ALA A 76 1.47 8.34 18.96
CA ALA A 76 2.55 7.65 19.67
C ALA A 76 3.44 8.63 20.45
N LEU A 77 3.77 9.79 19.88
CA LEU A 77 4.52 10.85 20.57
C LEU A 77 3.77 11.43 21.77
N ARG A 78 2.45 11.63 21.65
CA ARG A 78 1.63 12.10 22.77
C ARG A 78 1.54 11.05 23.87
N GLN A 79 1.35 9.79 23.51
CA GLN A 79 1.27 8.68 24.46
C GLN A 79 2.60 8.39 25.16
N SER A 80 3.73 8.63 24.51
CA SER A 80 5.05 8.44 25.12
C SER A 80 5.42 9.53 26.13
N GLY A 81 4.73 10.67 26.11
CA GLY A 81 5.02 11.82 26.98
C GLY A 81 6.36 12.50 26.66
N LEU A 82 6.99 12.16 25.53
CA LEU A 82 8.28 12.70 25.14
C LEU A 82 8.15 14.15 24.65
N SER A 83 9.01 15.02 25.18
CA SER A 83 9.21 16.37 24.65
C SER A 83 10.45 16.36 23.76
N LEU A 84 10.24 16.36 22.44
CA LEU A 84 11.31 16.26 21.45
C LEU A 84 11.51 17.57 20.70
N THR A 85 12.76 17.90 20.41
CA THR A 85 13.11 18.95 19.43
C THR A 85 12.65 18.56 18.03
N PRO A 86 12.56 19.50 17.07
CA PRO A 86 12.18 19.18 15.69
C PRO A 86 13.07 18.11 15.03
N GLN A 87 14.37 18.11 15.33
CA GLN A 87 15.31 17.12 14.79
C GLN A 87 15.08 15.73 15.38
N GLU A 88 14.89 15.62 16.69
CA GLU A 88 14.58 14.36 17.37
C GLU A 88 13.21 13.83 16.95
N ARG A 89 12.24 14.71 16.72
CA ARG A 89 10.93 14.33 16.17
C ARG A 89 11.05 13.69 14.79
N ALA A 90 11.87 14.26 13.91
CA ALA A 90 12.11 13.68 12.58
C ALA A 90 12.80 12.30 12.67
N GLN A 91 13.73 12.12 13.62
CA GLN A 91 14.35 10.82 13.89
C GLN A 91 13.33 9.81 14.42
N PHE A 92 12.48 10.23 15.37
CA PHE A 92 11.40 9.40 15.90
C PHE A 92 10.45 8.97 14.79
N GLU A 93 9.99 9.88 13.94
CA GLU A 93 9.13 9.57 12.80
C GLU A 93 9.76 8.56 11.84
N SER A 94 11.05 8.76 11.50
CA SER A 94 11.79 7.81 10.65
C SER A 94 11.85 6.42 11.27
N ARG A 95 12.16 6.32 12.58
CA ARG A 95 12.23 5.04 13.30
C ARG A 95 10.86 4.38 13.43
N TYR A 96 9.83 5.14 13.77
CA TYR A 96 8.46 4.65 13.87
C TYR A 96 8.01 4.00 12.55
N ILE A 97 8.26 4.65 11.41
CA ILE A 97 7.91 4.12 10.09
C ILE A 97 8.67 2.83 9.78
N GLN A 98 9.95 2.75 10.13
CA GLN A 98 10.75 1.54 9.92
C GLN A 98 10.20 0.36 10.72
N GLU A 99 9.97 0.54 12.03
CA GLU A 99 9.50 -0.55 12.89
C GLU A 99 8.07 -0.96 12.54
N ARG A 100 7.19 -0.01 12.23
CA ARG A 100 5.83 -0.29 11.73
C ARG A 100 5.84 -1.17 10.49
N ARG A 101 6.76 -0.93 9.54
CA ARG A 101 6.87 -1.77 8.33
C ARG A 101 7.25 -3.21 8.66
N LYS A 102 8.16 -3.42 9.62
CA LYS A 102 8.53 -4.78 10.06
C LYS A 102 7.34 -5.50 10.67
N VAL A 103 6.61 -4.83 11.56
CA VAL A 103 5.38 -5.39 12.17
C VAL A 103 4.35 -5.73 11.09
N GLU A 104 4.07 -4.80 10.17
CA GLU A 104 3.15 -5.05 9.04
C GLU A 104 3.59 -6.25 8.18
N GLN A 105 4.89 -6.42 7.94
CA GLN A 105 5.41 -7.53 7.15
C GLN A 105 5.20 -8.88 7.85
N THR A 106 5.53 -8.97 9.14
CA THR A 106 5.32 -10.19 9.93
C THR A 106 3.84 -10.55 9.99
N LEU A 107 2.96 -9.57 10.26
CA LEU A 107 1.51 -9.79 10.29
C LEU A 107 0.97 -10.28 8.95
N ARG A 108 1.44 -9.73 7.83
CA ARG A 108 1.03 -10.19 6.50
C ARG A 108 1.40 -11.64 6.26
N GLN A 109 2.60 -12.06 6.66
CA GLN A 109 3.04 -13.44 6.51
C GLN A 109 2.19 -14.40 7.34
N GLN A 110 1.88 -14.02 8.59
CA GLN A 110 1.01 -14.80 9.48
C GLN A 110 -0.40 -14.92 8.91
N ILE A 111 -1.01 -13.79 8.52
CA ILE A 111 -2.35 -13.79 7.93
C ILE A 111 -2.39 -14.62 6.65
N GLU A 112 -1.36 -14.54 5.80
CA GLU A 112 -1.30 -15.33 4.58
C GLU A 112 -1.17 -16.83 4.86
N ALA A 113 -0.36 -17.20 5.85
CA ALA A 113 -0.23 -18.60 6.26
C ALA A 113 -1.55 -19.17 6.79
N GLU A 114 -2.25 -18.44 7.65
CA GLU A 114 -3.57 -18.86 8.14
C GLU A 114 -4.60 -18.91 7.01
N ARG A 115 -4.60 -17.91 6.12
CA ARG A 115 -5.48 -17.92 4.94
C ARG A 115 -5.24 -19.17 4.08
N GLN A 116 -3.98 -19.54 3.82
CA GLN A 116 -3.65 -20.71 3.01
C GLN A 116 -4.14 -22.01 3.65
N LYS A 117 -4.16 -22.08 4.98
CA LYS A 117 -4.70 -23.21 5.74
C LYS A 117 -6.21 -23.33 5.64
N GLU A 118 -6.93 -22.21 5.68
CA GLU A 118 -8.40 -22.20 5.70
C GLU A 118 -9.04 -22.27 4.30
N LEU A 119 -8.36 -21.73 3.27
CA LEU A 119 -8.89 -21.65 1.91
C LEU A 119 -9.38 -23.00 1.33
N PRO A 120 -8.68 -24.14 1.49
CA PRO A 120 -9.16 -25.41 0.95
C PRO A 120 -10.52 -25.84 1.52
N ALA A 121 -10.73 -25.63 2.83
CA ALA A 121 -12.00 -25.98 3.48
C ALA A 121 -13.13 -25.11 2.95
N LEU A 122 -12.89 -23.80 2.82
CA LEU A 122 -13.84 -22.86 2.20
C LEU A 122 -14.18 -23.29 0.76
N ILE A 123 -13.18 -23.64 -0.06
CA ILE A 123 -13.39 -24.09 -1.44
C ILE A 123 -14.25 -25.36 -1.48
N GLN A 124 -14.04 -26.32 -0.58
CA GLN A 124 -14.86 -27.53 -0.52
C GLN A 124 -16.30 -27.23 -0.10
N GLN A 125 -16.50 -26.30 0.83
CA GLN A 125 -17.84 -25.85 1.21
C GLN A 125 -18.57 -25.22 0.03
N LEU A 126 -17.93 -24.24 -0.64
CA LEU A 126 -18.48 -23.60 -1.83
C LEU A 126 -18.78 -24.63 -2.93
N LYS A 127 -17.89 -25.61 -3.16
CA LYS A 127 -18.16 -26.69 -4.11
C LYS A 127 -19.44 -27.45 -3.77
N LYS A 128 -19.68 -27.80 -2.50
CA LYS A 128 -20.91 -28.50 -2.09
C LYS A 128 -22.16 -27.64 -2.31
N GLU A 129 -22.12 -26.39 -1.88
CA GLU A 129 -23.24 -25.44 -2.03
C GLU A 129 -23.65 -25.29 -3.49
N PHE A 130 -22.68 -25.06 -4.39
CA PHE A 130 -22.95 -24.81 -5.81
C PHE A 130 -23.09 -26.08 -6.67
N GLN A 131 -22.83 -27.27 -6.14
CA GLN A 131 -23.04 -28.55 -6.83
C GLN A 131 -24.46 -29.09 -6.64
N ILE A 132 -25.16 -28.69 -5.58
CA ILE A 132 -26.57 -29.06 -5.33
C ILE A 132 -27.51 -28.42 -6.37
N ASP A 133 -27.16 -27.24 -6.87
CA ASP A 133 -27.94 -26.51 -7.90
C ASP A 133 -27.58 -26.88 -9.35
N GLN A 134 -26.66 -27.83 -9.58
CA GLN A 134 -26.54 -28.42 -10.91
C GLN A 134 -27.50 -29.61 -11.02
N PRO A 135 -28.67 -29.48 -11.70
CA PRO A 135 -29.42 -30.66 -12.08
C PRO A 135 -28.48 -31.50 -12.94
N ALA A 136 -28.31 -32.76 -12.53
CA ALA A 136 -27.50 -33.72 -13.26
C ALA A 136 -27.76 -33.54 -14.75
N LYS A 137 -26.72 -33.19 -15.53
CA LYS A 137 -26.77 -33.29 -16.99
C LYS A 137 -27.30 -34.68 -17.29
N SER A 138 -28.58 -34.76 -17.64
CA SER A 138 -29.21 -36.02 -18.03
C SER A 138 -28.38 -36.55 -19.21
N PRO A 139 -28.01 -37.84 -19.23
CA PRO A 139 -27.52 -38.43 -20.46
C PRO A 139 -28.68 -38.32 -21.45
N GLY A 140 -28.56 -37.40 -22.42
CA GLY A 140 -29.57 -37.19 -23.43
C GLY A 140 -29.92 -38.53 -24.07
N GLY A 141 -31.17 -38.94 -23.92
CA GLY A 141 -31.71 -40.06 -24.67
C GLY A 141 -31.62 -39.73 -26.15
N SER A 142 -30.88 -40.52 -26.91
CA SER A 142 -31.08 -40.63 -28.35
C SER A 142 -32.44 -41.29 -28.58
N PRO A 143 -33.42 -40.64 -29.24
CA PRO A 143 -34.59 -41.32 -29.73
C PRO A 143 -34.19 -42.10 -30.99
N ASN A 144 -34.47 -43.40 -30.91
CA ASN A 144 -34.52 -44.37 -32.00
C ASN A 144 -34.99 -43.76 -33.34
N SER A 145 -34.22 -43.94 -34.41
CA SER A 145 -34.69 -43.76 -35.80
C SER A 145 -34.58 -45.10 -36.54
N LYS A 146 -35.76 -45.68 -36.78
CA LYS A 146 -36.02 -46.77 -37.74
C LYS A 146 -35.42 -46.45 -39.11
N LYS A 147 -34.68 -47.41 -39.69
CA LYS A 147 -34.92 -47.90 -41.05
C LYS A 147 -34.28 -49.26 -41.26
#